data_AF-A0A941L1F7-F1
#
_entry.id   AF-A0A941L1F7-F1
#
_cell.length_a   1.000
_cell.length_b   1.000
_cell.length_c   1.000
_cell.angle_alpha   90.00
_cell.angle_beta   90.00
_cell.angle_gamma   90.00
#
_symmetry.space_group_name_H-M   'P 1'
#
loop_
_entity.id
_entity.type
_entity.pdbx_description
1 polymer ?
#
loop_
_entity_poly.entity_id
_entity_poly.type
_entity_poly.pdbx_seq_one_letter_code
_entity_poly.pdbx_strand_id
1 'polypeptide(L)'
;MRQNHLRLIENYQQYEQAIHRLLESMMTSFSGTTLLANRDAQAGVMSRISRYYPFAELMYSMDINGVQLMDTVCSPGVSYRQQREPGKGRDRSHRPYMLIARNTENQVCVTDPYLSCATHQLAISSVQVVHDSEGNVAGYLVMNFNLQRLISYLKGDQIRAGIHPIFQTIYAAIGGMLVLVSMLLIYAAGVSLWKAFELGGDVTTRSFGIVILITLGLAIFDLGKTILEEEVLSNKDIHHHDTSRRTITRFMSAIVIAVSIESLLLMFKSLLVDSGGHVLNAVWMLMAAVALLMALGVYLKLSKE
;
A
#
# COMPACT_ATOMS: atom_id res chain seq x y z
N MET A 1 -3.04 12.37 1.06
CA MET A 1 -3.12 11.10 1.81
C MET A 1 -2.90 11.40 3.29
N ARG A 2 -3.94 11.28 4.14
CA ARG A 2 -3.79 11.38 5.61
C ARG A 2 -2.99 10.15 6.06
N GLN A 3 -1.82 10.38 6.63
CA GLN A 3 -0.90 9.31 7.06
C GLN A 3 -1.52 8.57 8.25
N ASN A 4 -1.69 7.25 8.13
CA ASN A 4 -2.17 6.43 9.24
C ASN A 4 -1.00 6.11 10.17
N HIS A 5 -0.78 6.95 11.18
CA HIS A 5 0.29 6.80 12.17
C HIS A 5 0.20 5.48 12.96
N LEU A 6 -1.01 4.93 13.16
CA LEU A 6 -1.19 3.67 13.88
C LEU A 6 -0.52 2.50 13.16
N ARG A 7 -0.72 2.38 11.84
CA ARG A 7 -0.07 1.32 11.03
C ARG A 7 1.45 1.41 11.05
N LEU A 8 1.97 2.63 11.13
CA LEU A 8 3.40 2.85 11.14
C LEU A 8 4.01 2.36 12.45
N ILE A 9 3.28 2.51 13.56
CA ILE A 9 3.63 1.96 14.88
C ILE A 9 3.48 0.44 14.90
N GLU A 10 2.40 -0.14 14.35
CA GLU A 10 2.23 -1.61 14.25
C GLU A 10 3.38 -2.26 13.46
N ASN A 11 3.73 -1.68 12.31
CA ASN A 11 4.87 -2.16 11.53
C ASN A 11 6.19 -2.02 12.28
N TYR A 12 6.36 -0.96 13.08
CA TYR A 12 7.54 -0.82 13.92
C TYR A 12 7.61 -1.95 14.96
N GLN A 13 6.51 -2.22 15.68
CA GLN A 13 6.45 -3.28 16.69
C GLN A 13 6.78 -4.65 16.10
N GLN A 14 6.35 -4.91 14.86
CA GLN A 14 6.68 -6.16 14.16
C GLN A 14 8.18 -6.35 13.91
N TYR A 15 8.93 -5.27 13.65
CA TYR A 15 10.35 -5.31 13.28
C TYR A 15 11.27 -4.68 14.34
N GLU A 16 10.78 -4.46 15.55
CA GLU A 16 11.43 -3.67 16.59
C GLU A 16 12.86 -4.15 16.87
N GLN A 17 13.04 -5.45 17.18
CA GLN A 17 14.36 -6.00 17.49
C GLN A 17 15.37 -5.85 16.35
N ALA A 18 14.92 -6.03 15.10
CA ALA A 18 15.79 -5.88 13.93
C ALA A 18 16.19 -4.42 13.71
N ILE A 19 15.24 -3.48 13.90
CA ILE A 19 15.48 -2.04 13.84
C ILE A 19 16.49 -1.62 14.90
N HIS A 20 16.26 -2.00 16.16
CA HIS A 20 17.13 -1.62 17.27
C HIS A 20 18.56 -2.12 17.05
N ARG A 21 18.76 -3.41 16.73
CA ARG A 21 20.09 -3.97 16.43
C ARG A 21 20.81 -3.25 15.29
N LEU A 22 20.08 -2.90 14.23
CA LEU A 22 20.65 -2.18 13.09
C LEU A 22 21.09 -0.78 13.48
N LEU A 23 20.28 -0.04 14.23
CA LEU A 23 20.61 1.32 14.69
C LEU A 23 21.71 1.32 15.75
N GLU A 24 21.77 0.30 16.60
CA GLU A 24 22.85 0.08 17.55
C GLU A 24 24.17 -0.17 16.83
N SER A 25 24.19 -1.12 15.88
CA SER A 25 25.37 -1.44 15.08
C SER A 25 25.88 -0.26 14.27
N MET A 26 24.99 0.64 13.81
CA MET A 26 25.40 1.89 13.16
C MET A 26 26.18 2.78 14.12
N MET A 27 25.61 3.06 15.30
CA MET A 27 26.23 3.98 16.26
C MET A 27 27.55 3.44 16.83
N THR A 28 27.66 2.13 17.08
CA THR A 28 28.92 1.53 17.56
C THR A 28 30.06 1.63 16.55
N SER A 29 29.75 1.73 15.25
CA SER A 29 30.77 1.91 14.21
C SER A 29 31.40 3.32 14.20
N PHE A 30 30.81 4.29 14.92
CA PHE A 30 31.30 5.66 14.94
C PHE A 30 32.27 5.92 16.10
N SER A 31 33.29 6.73 15.82
CA SER A 31 34.19 7.26 16.84
C SER A 31 33.49 8.36 17.64
N GLY A 32 32.83 8.00 18.74
CA GLY A 32 32.04 8.93 19.56
C GLY A 32 32.82 10.14 20.05
N THR A 33 34.10 9.97 20.44
CA THR A 33 34.96 11.04 20.99
C THR A 33 35.27 12.13 19.97
N THR A 34 35.57 11.78 18.72
CA THR A 34 35.85 12.77 17.66
C THR A 34 34.58 13.50 17.24
N LEU A 35 33.45 12.77 17.18
CA LEU A 35 32.18 13.34 16.78
C LEU A 35 31.56 14.23 17.85
N LEU A 36 31.84 14.01 19.13
CA LEU A 36 31.28 14.84 20.21
C LEU A 36 31.68 16.32 20.07
N ALA A 37 32.93 16.57 19.69
CA ALA A 37 33.52 17.92 19.64
C ALA A 37 33.64 18.52 18.22
N ASN A 38 33.49 17.73 17.15
CA ASN A 38 33.72 18.20 15.78
C ASN A 38 32.47 18.12 14.87
N ARG A 39 31.90 19.29 14.55
CA ARG A 39 30.73 19.41 13.68
C ARG A 39 31.01 19.01 12.23
N ASP A 40 32.18 19.31 11.70
CA ASP A 40 32.52 18.99 10.31
C ASP A 40 32.72 17.47 10.14
N ALA A 41 33.25 16.82 11.17
CA ALA A 41 33.29 15.35 11.23
C ALA A 41 31.87 14.75 11.24
N GLN A 42 30.94 15.30 12.04
CA GLN A 42 29.53 14.90 12.02
C GLN A 42 28.91 15.09 10.62
N ALA A 43 29.18 16.20 9.94
CA ALA A 43 28.70 16.47 8.58
C ALA A 43 29.26 15.48 7.56
N GLY A 44 30.55 15.15 7.65
CA GLY A 44 31.18 14.13 6.82
C GLY A 44 30.54 12.76 6.99
N VAL A 45 30.36 12.32 8.24
CA VAL A 45 29.72 11.04 8.58
C VAL A 45 28.27 11.00 8.09
N MET A 46 27.50 12.04 8.35
CA MET A 46 26.11 12.13 7.92
C MET A 46 25.97 12.10 6.38
N SER A 47 26.86 12.77 5.65
CA SER A 47 26.82 12.77 4.19
C SER A 47 27.07 11.37 3.60
N ARG A 48 27.95 10.58 4.22
CA ARG A 48 28.25 9.20 3.81
C ARG A 48 27.11 8.25 4.14
N ILE A 49 26.61 8.29 5.38
CA ILE A 49 25.53 7.41 5.83
C ILE A 49 24.26 7.66 5.04
N SER A 50 23.89 8.93 4.84
CA SER A 50 22.64 9.27 4.16
C SER A 50 22.53 8.76 2.72
N ARG A 51 23.67 8.45 2.09
CA ARG A 51 23.71 7.83 0.75
C ARG A 51 23.22 6.38 0.76
N TYR A 52 23.54 5.63 1.81
CA TYR A 52 23.17 4.22 1.96
C TYR A 52 21.93 4.02 2.82
N TYR A 53 21.71 4.91 3.79
CA TYR A 53 20.64 4.89 4.76
C TYR A 53 19.86 6.21 4.71
N PRO A 54 18.96 6.39 3.72
CA PRO A 54 18.26 7.65 3.45
C PRO A 54 17.24 8.05 4.54
N PHE A 55 17.03 7.17 5.53
CA PHE A 55 16.21 7.42 6.71
C PHE A 55 16.97 8.12 7.84
N ALA A 56 18.30 8.21 7.77
CA ALA A 56 19.10 9.03 8.69
C ALA A 56 18.92 10.52 8.41
N GLU A 57 18.43 11.27 9.41
CA GLU A 57 18.10 12.68 9.23
C GLU A 57 19.04 13.63 9.97
N LEU A 58 19.30 13.37 11.26
CA LEU A 58 19.98 14.33 12.13
C LEU A 58 21.06 13.68 12.96
N MET A 59 22.13 14.43 13.23
CA MET A 59 23.15 14.10 14.20
C MET A 59 23.52 15.35 14.99
N TYR A 60 23.67 15.20 16.30
CA TYR A 60 24.07 16.28 17.19
C TYR A 60 24.68 15.70 18.47
N SER A 61 25.52 16.49 19.12
CA SER A 61 26.13 16.16 20.40
C SER A 61 25.54 16.98 21.55
N MET A 62 25.54 16.36 22.73
CA MET A 62 25.00 16.91 23.97
C MET A 62 26.02 16.74 25.10
N ASP A 63 26.03 17.69 26.03
CA ASP A 63 26.78 17.57 27.26
C ASP A 63 26.10 16.61 28.27
N ILE A 64 26.74 16.42 29.43
CA ILE A 64 26.27 15.54 30.52
C ILE A 64 24.89 16.00 31.05
N ASN A 65 24.62 17.30 31.01
CA ASN A 65 23.37 17.89 31.47
C ASN A 65 22.25 17.78 30.43
N GLY A 66 22.56 17.39 29.19
CA GLY A 66 21.61 17.29 28.10
C GLY A 66 21.42 18.61 27.35
N VAL A 67 22.40 19.51 27.40
CA VAL A 67 22.44 20.74 26.59
C VAL A 67 23.21 20.47 25.30
N GLN A 68 22.65 20.91 24.17
CA GLN A 68 23.24 20.66 22.86
C GLN A 68 24.50 21.53 22.64
N LEU A 69 25.64 20.90 22.32
CA LEU A 69 26.96 21.55 22.22
C LEU A 69 27.13 22.39 20.95
N MET A 70 26.55 21.94 19.83
CA MET A 70 26.73 22.52 18.50
C MET A 70 25.47 22.40 17.65
N ASP A 71 25.38 23.17 16.56
CA ASP A 71 24.22 23.10 15.68
C ASP A 71 24.07 21.74 14.99
N THR A 72 22.83 21.29 14.93
CA THR A 72 22.45 19.98 14.38
C THR A 72 22.94 19.83 12.94
N VAL A 73 23.65 18.74 12.68
CA VAL A 73 24.00 18.32 11.34
C VAL A 73 22.81 17.60 10.72
N CYS A 74 22.43 18.03 9.52
CA CYS A 74 21.30 17.48 8.78
C CYS A 74 21.80 16.73 7.54
N SER A 75 21.17 15.60 7.22
CA SER A 75 21.44 14.92 5.96
C SER A 75 20.98 15.75 4.74
N PRO A 76 21.53 15.51 3.53
CA PRO A 76 21.13 16.23 2.32
C PRO A 76 19.65 16.02 1.96
N GLY A 77 19.11 14.82 2.25
CA GLY A 77 17.74 14.43 1.91
C GLY A 77 16.69 14.75 2.98
N VAL A 78 17.01 15.55 4.00
CA VAL A 78 16.09 15.83 5.11
C VAL A 78 14.93 16.71 4.65
N SER A 79 13.72 16.30 5.03
CA SER A 79 12.51 17.10 4.86
C SER A 79 12.61 18.44 5.60
N TYR A 80 12.22 19.55 4.97
CA TYR A 80 12.09 20.88 5.60
C TYR A 80 13.38 21.47 6.21
N ARG A 81 14.50 21.38 5.48
CA ARG A 81 15.80 21.94 5.90
C ARG A 81 15.78 23.44 6.27
N GLN A 82 14.88 24.22 5.67
CA GLN A 82 14.83 25.69 5.80
C GLN A 82 14.03 26.22 7.00
N GLN A 83 13.25 25.39 7.69
CA GLN A 83 12.34 25.82 8.78
C GLN A 83 12.88 25.51 10.17
N ARG A 84 14.19 25.33 10.32
CA ARG A 84 14.78 24.86 11.59
C ARG A 84 15.49 25.95 12.35
N GLU A 85 15.17 26.02 13.63
CA GLU A 85 15.86 26.86 14.59
C GLU A 85 17.25 26.29 14.96
N PRO A 86 18.22 27.16 15.27
CA PRO A 86 19.55 26.75 15.72
C PRO A 86 19.45 25.84 16.94
N GLY A 87 20.30 24.80 16.97
CA GLY A 87 20.26 23.75 17.97
C GLY A 87 21.18 24.01 19.15
N LYS A 88 22.26 24.76 18.94
CA LYS A 88 23.29 25.02 19.96
C LYS A 88 22.69 25.70 21.21
N GLY A 89 23.03 25.18 22.39
CA GLY A 89 22.61 25.73 23.68
C GLY A 89 21.19 25.35 24.13
N ARG A 90 20.44 24.56 23.35
CA ARG A 90 19.10 24.13 23.77
C ARG A 90 19.18 22.99 24.78
N ASP A 91 18.39 23.13 25.85
CA ASP A 91 18.18 22.05 26.81
C ASP A 91 17.28 20.96 26.21
N ARG A 92 17.79 19.74 26.20
CA ARG A 92 17.15 18.51 25.71
C ARG A 92 17.17 17.40 26.77
N SER A 93 17.45 17.72 28.03
CA SER A 93 17.52 16.78 29.15
C SER A 93 16.24 15.95 29.34
N HIS A 94 15.08 16.54 29.03
CA HIS A 94 13.76 15.93 29.17
C HIS A 94 13.34 15.04 27.99
N ARG A 95 14.17 14.92 26.95
CA ARG A 95 13.79 14.24 25.70
C ARG A 95 13.93 12.73 25.84
N PRO A 96 13.11 11.91 25.13
CA PRO A 96 13.07 10.45 25.32
C PRO A 96 14.45 9.78 25.22
N TYR A 97 15.25 10.20 24.25
CA TYR A 97 16.61 9.70 24.05
C TYR A 97 17.56 9.98 25.22
N MET A 98 17.35 11.08 25.93
CA MET A 98 18.17 11.46 27.08
C MET A 98 17.73 10.73 28.35
N LEU A 99 16.42 10.48 28.49
CA LEU A 99 15.90 9.67 29.59
C LEU A 99 16.41 8.24 29.53
N ILE A 100 16.42 7.63 28.33
CA ILE A 100 16.90 6.26 28.14
C ILE A 100 18.40 6.18 28.39
N ALA A 101 19.20 7.10 27.82
CA ALA A 101 20.66 7.09 27.99
C ALA A 101 21.13 7.33 29.44
N ARG A 102 20.29 7.94 30.30
CA ARG A 102 20.59 8.09 31.73
C ARG A 102 20.20 6.89 32.58
N ASN A 103 19.21 6.12 32.12
CA ASN A 103 18.62 5.02 32.88
C ASN A 103 19.16 3.65 32.44
N THR A 104 20.07 3.60 31.47
CA THR A 104 20.58 2.37 30.88
C THR A 104 22.11 2.38 30.88
N GLU A 105 22.72 1.25 31.23
CA GLU A 105 24.18 1.08 31.29
C GLU A 105 24.82 0.75 29.93
N ASN A 106 24.00 0.54 28.89
CA ASN A 106 24.47 0.22 27.56
C ASN A 106 25.16 1.42 26.91
N GLN A 107 26.28 1.16 26.25
CA GLN A 107 27.02 2.17 25.49
C GLN A 107 26.17 2.84 24.40
N VAL A 108 25.25 2.09 23.79
CA VAL A 108 24.31 2.58 22.79
C VAL A 108 22.90 2.16 23.16
N CYS A 109 21.96 3.09 23.06
CA CYS A 109 20.54 2.86 23.33
C CYS A 109 19.67 3.42 22.21
N VAL A 110 18.57 2.75 21.91
CA VAL A 110 17.59 3.19 20.90
C VAL A 110 16.26 3.50 21.58
N THR A 111 15.61 4.59 21.16
CA THR A 111 14.33 5.00 21.72
C THR A 111 13.15 4.23 21.12
N ASP A 112 12.03 4.25 21.82
CA ASP A 112 10.74 4.04 21.19
C ASP A 112 10.40 5.16 20.20
N PRO A 113 9.43 4.95 19.29
CA PRO A 113 8.94 5.97 18.39
C PRO A 113 8.38 7.17 19.14
N TYR A 114 8.82 8.38 18.76
CA TYR A 114 8.32 9.63 19.33
C TYR A 114 8.14 10.69 18.25
N LEU A 115 7.38 11.74 18.57
CA LEU A 115 7.20 12.87 17.65
C LEU A 115 8.44 13.78 17.69
N SER A 116 9.17 13.87 16.57
CA SER A 116 10.31 14.77 16.48
C SER A 116 9.85 16.23 16.40
N CYS A 117 10.37 17.08 17.30
CA CYS A 117 10.11 18.52 17.23
C CYS A 117 10.87 19.22 16.09
N ALA A 118 11.87 18.56 15.49
CA ALA A 118 12.64 19.14 14.39
C ALA A 118 12.01 18.89 13.01
N THR A 119 11.14 17.87 12.90
CA THR A 119 10.53 17.43 11.63
C THR A 119 9.02 17.33 11.68
N HIS A 120 8.41 17.36 12.87
CA HIS A 120 7.00 17.07 13.12
C HIS A 120 6.54 15.70 12.58
N GLN A 121 7.49 14.76 12.44
CA GLN A 121 7.24 13.39 11.99
C GLN A 121 7.62 12.39 13.07
N LEU A 122 7.05 11.18 12.98
CA LEU A 122 7.44 10.07 13.84
C LEU A 122 8.90 9.69 13.57
N ALA A 123 9.67 9.68 14.64
CA ALA A 123 11.10 9.46 14.61
C ALA A 123 11.50 8.43 15.66
N ILE A 124 12.64 7.80 15.40
CA ILE A 124 13.37 6.98 16.35
C ILE A 124 14.76 7.57 16.50
N SER A 125 15.37 7.46 17.67
CA SER A 125 16.73 7.97 17.88
C SER A 125 17.61 6.93 18.52
N SER A 126 18.86 6.93 18.10
CA SER A 126 19.91 6.15 18.75
C SER A 126 20.86 7.11 19.45
N VAL A 127 21.23 6.78 20.69
CA VAL A 127 22.14 7.56 21.52
C VAL A 127 23.32 6.71 21.87
N GLN A 128 24.51 7.25 21.66
CA GLN A 128 25.75 6.68 22.15
C GLN A 128 26.25 7.50 23.33
N VAL A 129 26.53 6.83 24.44
CA VAL A 129 27.22 7.42 25.59
C VAL A 129 28.71 7.45 25.25
N VAL A 130 29.29 8.65 25.25
CA VAL A 130 30.71 8.85 24.92
C VAL A 130 31.48 9.00 26.22
N HIS A 131 32.48 8.14 26.41
CA HIS A 131 33.39 8.21 27.54
C HIS A 131 34.70 8.88 27.15
N ASP A 132 35.28 9.63 28.08
CA ASP A 132 36.62 10.20 27.95
C ASP A 132 37.70 9.13 28.19
N SER A 133 38.97 9.47 27.95
CA SER A 133 40.13 8.60 28.22
C SER A 133 40.24 8.13 29.67
N GLU A 134 39.59 8.84 30.60
CA GLU A 134 39.53 8.51 32.03
C GLU A 134 38.33 7.62 32.41
N GLY A 135 37.49 7.23 31.44
CA GLY A 135 36.29 6.41 31.66
C GLY A 135 35.05 7.19 32.11
N ASN A 136 35.19 8.49 32.39
CA ASN A 136 34.08 9.38 32.73
C ASN A 136 33.18 9.66 31.53
N VAL A 137 31.88 9.88 31.73
CA VAL A 137 30.96 10.26 30.65
C VAL A 137 31.29 11.67 30.18
N ALA A 138 31.81 11.79 28.95
CA ALA A 138 32.14 13.06 28.32
C ALA A 138 30.90 13.76 27.75
N GLY A 139 29.91 12.98 27.32
CA GLY A 139 28.66 13.48 26.76
C GLY A 139 27.92 12.43 25.96
N TYR A 140 26.96 12.88 25.16
CA TYR A 140 26.08 12.01 24.38
C TYR A 140 26.10 12.39 22.90
N LEU A 141 26.19 11.39 22.03
CA LEU A 141 26.03 11.55 20.60
C LEU A 141 24.67 10.98 20.19
N VAL A 142 23.82 11.83 19.60
CA VAL A 142 22.46 11.43 19.21
C VAL A 142 22.33 11.44 17.69
N MET A 143 21.74 10.37 17.16
CA MET A 143 21.35 10.26 15.76
C MET A 143 19.85 10.02 15.65
N ASN A 144 19.18 10.80 14.81
CA ASN A 144 17.74 10.76 14.61
C ASN A 144 17.40 10.18 13.24
N PHE A 145 16.40 9.29 13.21
CA PHE A 145 15.96 8.58 12.02
C PHE A 145 14.46 8.78 11.81
N ASN A 146 14.09 8.97 10.55
CA ASN A 146 12.69 9.03 10.13
C ASN A 146 12.07 7.64 10.13
N LEU A 147 11.10 7.40 11.01
CA LEU A 147 10.53 6.06 11.16
C LEU A 147 9.83 5.59 9.87
N GLN A 148 9.16 6.50 9.16
CA GLN A 148 8.49 6.17 7.90
C GLN A 148 9.49 5.68 6.86
N ARG A 149 10.56 6.46 6.62
CA ARG A 149 11.58 6.10 5.63
C ARG A 149 12.32 4.82 6.02
N LEU A 150 12.54 4.59 7.31
CA LEU A 150 13.16 3.38 7.83
C LEU A 150 12.30 2.14 7.51
N ILE A 151 11.01 2.16 7.84
CA ILE A 151 10.10 1.04 7.56
C ILE A 151 9.98 0.81 6.04
N SER A 152 9.84 1.87 5.24
CA SER A 152 9.81 1.74 3.78
C SER A 152 11.11 1.17 3.20
N TYR A 153 12.26 1.50 3.80
CA TYR A 153 13.55 0.93 3.41
C TYR A 153 13.63 -0.56 3.76
N LEU A 154 13.26 -0.96 4.98
CA LEU A 154 13.29 -2.36 5.43
C LEU A 154 12.33 -3.25 4.64
N LYS A 155 11.17 -2.73 4.24
CA LYS A 155 10.21 -3.46 3.40
C LYS A 155 10.64 -3.59 1.94
N GLY A 156 11.72 -2.92 1.52
CA GLY A 156 12.11 -2.85 0.10
C GLY A 156 11.09 -2.11 -0.77
N ASP A 157 10.16 -1.37 -0.17
CA ASP A 157 9.00 -0.78 -0.83
C ASP A 157 9.38 0.36 -1.80
N GLN A 158 10.62 0.85 -1.78
CA GLN A 158 11.05 1.98 -2.62
C GLN A 158 10.92 1.69 -4.13
N ILE A 159 11.15 0.45 -4.56
CA ILE A 159 10.99 0.05 -5.97
C ILE A 159 9.50 -0.16 -6.31
N ARG A 160 8.73 -0.74 -5.38
CA ARG A 160 7.30 -1.04 -5.56
C ARG A 160 6.45 0.23 -5.60
N ALA A 161 6.82 1.24 -4.84
CA ALA A 161 6.12 2.53 -4.79
C ALA A 161 6.15 3.30 -6.12
N GLY A 162 7.24 3.21 -6.89
CA GLY A 162 7.35 3.87 -8.19
C GLY A 162 6.59 3.17 -9.32
N ILE A 163 6.46 1.85 -9.24
CA ILE A 163 5.80 1.03 -10.27
C ILE A 163 4.26 0.96 -10.06
N HIS A 164 3.80 1.10 -8.82
CA HIS A 164 2.38 1.10 -8.49
C HIS A 164 1.50 2.08 -9.30
N PRO A 165 1.87 3.37 -9.50
CA PRO A 165 1.03 4.30 -10.26
C PRO A 165 0.89 3.92 -11.73
N ILE A 166 1.89 3.25 -12.32
CA ILE A 166 1.84 2.79 -13.72
C ILE A 166 0.77 1.70 -13.86
N PHE A 167 0.80 0.68 -13.00
CA PHE A 167 -0.22 -0.37 -13.01
C PHE A 167 -1.62 0.17 -12.74
N GLN A 168 -1.76 1.11 -11.80
CA GLN A 168 -3.05 1.74 -11.50
C GLN A 168 -3.61 2.48 -12.73
N THR A 169 -2.75 3.14 -13.51
CA THR A 169 -3.15 3.83 -14.75
C THR A 169 -3.61 2.82 -15.83
N ILE A 170 -2.90 1.70 -15.97
CA ILE A 170 -3.26 0.63 -16.91
C ILE A 170 -4.61 0.01 -16.54
N TYR A 171 -4.81 -0.35 -15.28
CA TYR A 171 -6.08 -0.91 -14.81
C TYR A 171 -7.23 0.10 -14.93
N ALA A 172 -6.97 1.39 -14.69
CA ALA A 172 -7.95 2.45 -14.93
C ALA A 172 -8.37 2.55 -16.40
N ALA A 173 -7.40 2.47 -17.32
CA ALA A 173 -7.67 2.49 -18.76
C ALA A 173 -8.49 1.28 -19.20
N ILE A 174 -8.12 0.07 -18.76
CA ILE A 174 -8.83 -1.17 -19.09
C ILE A 174 -10.25 -1.15 -18.53
N GLY A 175 -10.41 -0.86 -17.23
CA GLY A 175 -11.71 -0.80 -16.57
C GLY A 175 -12.62 0.26 -17.19
N GLY A 176 -12.08 1.44 -17.52
CA GLY A 176 -12.81 2.49 -18.22
C GLY A 176 -13.26 2.06 -19.62
N MET A 177 -12.39 1.39 -20.38
CA MET A 177 -12.75 0.88 -21.72
C MET A 177 -13.85 -0.19 -21.64
N LEU A 178 -13.81 -1.09 -20.66
CA LEU A 178 -14.87 -2.08 -20.46
C LEU A 178 -16.22 -1.42 -20.15
N VAL A 179 -16.25 -0.40 -19.31
CA VAL A 179 -17.47 0.38 -19.02
C VAL A 179 -18.00 1.07 -20.29
N LEU A 180 -17.12 1.64 -21.13
CA LEU A 180 -17.54 2.22 -22.41
C LEU A 180 -18.13 1.18 -23.37
N VAL A 181 -17.51 0.00 -23.48
CA VAL A 181 -18.04 -1.12 -24.28
C VAL A 181 -19.41 -1.55 -23.77
N SER A 182 -19.58 -1.63 -22.45
CA SER A 182 -20.85 -2.01 -21.83
C SER A 182 -21.97 -1.00 -22.15
N MET A 183 -21.66 0.30 -22.07
CA MET A 183 -22.58 1.37 -22.44
C MET A 183 -22.98 1.29 -23.92
N LEU A 184 -22.03 0.98 -24.81
CA LEU A 184 -22.30 0.80 -26.24
C LEU A 184 -23.25 -0.39 -26.48
N LEU A 185 -23.05 -1.52 -25.80
CA LEU A 185 -23.94 -2.69 -25.91
C LEU A 185 -25.36 -2.38 -25.43
N ILE A 186 -25.50 -1.67 -24.30
CA ILE A 186 -26.80 -1.24 -23.77
C ILE A 186 -27.48 -0.26 -24.73
N TYR A 187 -26.73 0.69 -25.29
CA TYR A 187 -27.22 1.60 -26.32
C TYR A 187 -27.70 0.84 -27.57
N ALA A 188 -26.93 -0.13 -28.06
CA ALA A 188 -27.29 -0.96 -29.20
C ALA A 188 -28.57 -1.79 -28.92
N ALA A 189 -28.73 -2.30 -27.70
CA ALA A 189 -29.95 -2.96 -27.27
C ALA A 189 -31.17 -2.01 -27.29
N GLY A 190 -31.00 -0.78 -26.79
CA GLY A 190 -32.03 0.26 -26.82
C GLY A 190 -32.47 0.64 -28.23
N VAL A 191 -31.52 0.82 -29.15
CA VAL A 191 -31.80 1.07 -30.57
C VAL A 191 -32.53 -0.11 -31.21
N SER A 192 -32.13 -1.34 -30.87
CA SER A 192 -32.76 -2.56 -31.38
C SER A 192 -34.20 -2.70 -30.87
N LEU A 193 -34.45 -2.33 -29.61
CA LEU A 193 -35.78 -2.29 -29.01
C LEU A 193 -36.67 -1.25 -29.70
N TRP A 194 -36.18 -0.04 -29.93
CA TRP A 194 -36.92 0.99 -30.65
C TRP A 194 -37.34 0.54 -32.06
N LYS A 195 -36.40 -0.04 -32.83
CA LYS A 195 -36.68 -0.59 -34.16
C LYS A 195 -37.65 -1.77 -34.14
N ALA A 196 -37.68 -2.56 -33.06
CA ALA A 196 -38.63 -3.65 -32.92
C ALA A 196 -40.08 -3.13 -32.78
N PHE A 197 -40.27 -1.99 -32.12
CA PHE A 197 -41.59 -1.33 -32.01
C PHE A 197 -42.06 -0.71 -33.34
N GLU A 198 -41.15 -0.10 -34.12
CA GLU A 198 -41.53 0.57 -35.39
C GLU A 198 -41.84 -0.40 -36.54
N LEU A 199 -41.07 -1.49 -36.68
CA LEU A 199 -41.11 -2.33 -37.89
C LEU A 199 -42.09 -3.52 -37.85
N GLY A 200 -42.79 -3.76 -36.74
CA GLY A 200 -43.89 -4.76 -36.67
C GLY A 200 -43.56 -6.19 -37.17
N GLY A 201 -42.29 -6.60 -37.13
CA GLY A 201 -41.81 -7.90 -37.63
C GLY A 201 -41.86 -9.02 -36.56
N ASP A 202 -41.09 -10.11 -36.76
CA ASP A 202 -40.96 -11.19 -35.77
C ASP A 202 -40.35 -10.66 -34.45
N VAL A 203 -41.25 -10.25 -33.55
CA VAL A 203 -40.94 -9.68 -32.23
C VAL A 203 -40.17 -10.68 -31.37
N THR A 204 -40.44 -11.98 -31.52
CA THR A 204 -39.89 -13.04 -30.68
C THR A 204 -38.38 -13.19 -30.91
N THR A 205 -37.96 -13.35 -32.18
CA THR A 205 -36.54 -13.51 -32.52
C THR A 205 -35.71 -12.27 -32.19
N ARG A 206 -36.27 -11.07 -32.40
CA ARG A 206 -35.59 -9.81 -32.07
C ARG A 206 -35.48 -9.58 -30.56
N SER A 207 -36.47 -10.00 -29.78
CA SER A 207 -36.45 -9.90 -28.32
C SER A 207 -35.30 -10.71 -27.72
N PHE A 208 -35.03 -11.92 -28.23
CA PHE A 208 -33.88 -12.72 -27.76
C PHE A 208 -32.55 -12.00 -27.95
N GLY A 209 -32.32 -11.36 -29.11
CA GLY A 209 -31.11 -10.59 -29.38
C GLY A 209 -30.93 -9.39 -28.44
N ILE A 210 -32.03 -8.71 -28.11
CA ILE A 210 -32.03 -7.57 -27.17
C ILE A 210 -31.65 -8.05 -25.76
N VAL A 211 -32.22 -9.16 -25.29
CA VAL A 211 -31.90 -9.70 -23.96
C VAL A 211 -30.43 -10.14 -23.89
N ILE A 212 -29.89 -10.76 -24.94
CA ILE A 212 -28.46 -11.12 -25.02
C ILE A 212 -27.58 -9.87 -24.91
N LEU A 213 -27.86 -8.80 -25.66
CA LEU A 213 -27.07 -7.57 -25.62
C LEU A 213 -27.11 -6.89 -24.25
N ILE A 214 -28.28 -6.85 -23.59
CA ILE A 214 -28.44 -6.30 -22.24
C ILE A 214 -27.67 -7.14 -21.22
N THR A 215 -27.76 -8.47 -21.32
CA THR A 215 -27.10 -9.40 -20.38
C THR A 215 -25.59 -9.31 -20.49
N LEU A 216 -25.07 -9.29 -21.73
CA LEU A 216 -23.64 -9.12 -22.01
C LEU A 216 -23.13 -7.75 -21.55
N GLY A 217 -23.90 -6.69 -21.82
CA GLY A 217 -23.59 -5.34 -21.36
C GLY A 217 -23.52 -5.26 -19.84
N LEU A 218 -24.49 -5.81 -19.11
CA LEU A 218 -24.50 -5.81 -17.65
C LEU A 218 -23.32 -6.58 -17.07
N ALA A 219 -23.00 -7.76 -17.62
CA ALA A 219 -21.87 -8.56 -17.17
C ALA A 219 -20.51 -7.84 -17.36
N ILE A 220 -20.31 -7.19 -18.51
CA ILE A 220 -19.09 -6.43 -18.80
C ILE A 220 -19.01 -5.17 -17.92
N PHE A 221 -20.16 -4.52 -17.65
CA PHE A 221 -20.21 -3.36 -16.76
C PHE A 221 -19.77 -3.74 -15.33
N ASP A 222 -20.33 -4.81 -14.77
CA ASP A 222 -19.98 -5.27 -13.42
C ASP A 222 -18.49 -5.64 -13.31
N LEU A 223 -17.92 -6.26 -14.36
CA LEU A 223 -16.49 -6.52 -14.45
C LEU A 223 -15.67 -5.22 -14.48
N GLY A 224 -15.99 -4.30 -15.38
CA GLY A 224 -15.27 -3.03 -15.53
C GLY A 224 -15.32 -2.22 -14.24
N LYS A 225 -16.49 -2.13 -13.61
CA LYS A 225 -16.69 -1.50 -12.31
C LYS A 225 -15.85 -2.17 -11.21
N THR A 226 -15.84 -3.50 -11.13
CA THR A 226 -15.07 -4.23 -10.11
C THR A 226 -13.58 -3.96 -10.23
N ILE A 227 -13.02 -3.99 -11.46
CA ILE A 227 -11.60 -3.68 -11.71
C ILE A 227 -11.27 -2.25 -11.26
N LEU A 228 -12.13 -1.28 -11.59
CA LEU A 228 -11.92 0.12 -11.19
C LEU A 228 -12.02 0.29 -9.67
N GLU A 229 -13.02 -0.32 -9.04
CA GLU A 229 -13.22 -0.25 -7.60
C GLU A 229 -12.02 -0.81 -6.84
N GLU A 230 -11.43 -1.91 -7.32
CA GLU A 230 -10.42 -2.64 -6.57
C GLU A 230 -8.99 -2.25 -6.89
N GLU A 231 -8.66 -1.96 -8.15
CA GLU A 231 -7.28 -1.61 -8.51
C GLU A 231 -7.02 -0.10 -8.52
N VAL A 232 -8.07 0.72 -8.67
CA VAL A 232 -7.95 2.19 -8.78
C VAL A 232 -8.46 2.91 -7.54
N LEU A 233 -9.63 2.53 -7.03
CA LEU A 233 -10.30 3.22 -5.92
C LEU A 233 -9.99 2.60 -4.54
N SER A 234 -9.53 1.35 -4.49
CA SER A 234 -9.18 0.70 -3.23
C SER A 234 -7.86 1.23 -2.70
N ASN A 235 -7.92 1.86 -1.52
CA ASN A 235 -6.71 2.09 -0.75
C ASN A 235 -6.15 0.71 -0.37
N LYS A 236 -4.98 0.34 -0.91
CA LYS A 236 -4.26 -0.90 -0.57
C LYS A 236 -3.88 -0.88 0.91
N ASP A 237 -4.85 -1.27 1.74
CA ASP A 237 -4.68 -1.57 3.14
C ASP A 237 -4.17 -3.01 3.22
N ILE A 238 -3.00 -3.18 3.83
CA ILE A 238 -2.07 -4.31 3.66
C ILE A 238 -2.58 -5.66 4.22
N HIS A 239 -3.87 -5.80 4.53
CA HIS A 239 -4.51 -7.08 4.83
C HIS A 239 -5.19 -7.65 3.57
N HIS A 240 -4.36 -8.14 2.64
CA HIS A 240 -4.72 -8.50 1.27
C HIS A 240 -5.04 -9.99 1.07
N HIS A 241 -5.83 -10.63 1.94
CA HIS A 241 -6.36 -11.98 1.63
C HIS A 241 -7.89 -11.95 1.48
N ASP A 242 -8.60 -11.17 2.31
CA ASP A 242 -10.07 -11.10 2.24
C ASP A 242 -10.59 -10.30 1.05
N THR A 243 -9.83 -9.31 0.56
CA THR A 243 -10.27 -8.44 -0.54
C THR A 243 -10.28 -9.20 -1.87
N SER A 244 -9.18 -9.87 -2.23
CA SER A 244 -9.05 -10.63 -3.48
C SER A 244 -10.05 -11.79 -3.55
N ARG A 245 -10.38 -12.42 -2.42
CA ARG A 245 -11.43 -13.47 -2.37
C ARG A 245 -12.80 -12.89 -2.73
N ARG A 246 -13.12 -11.70 -2.19
CA ARG A 246 -14.39 -11.02 -2.45
C ARG A 246 -14.51 -10.61 -3.91
N THR A 247 -13.42 -10.12 -4.51
CA THR A 247 -13.30 -9.85 -5.95
C THR A 247 -13.68 -11.05 -6.80
N ILE A 248 -12.95 -12.15 -6.60
CA ILE A 248 -13.05 -13.34 -7.43
C ILE A 248 -14.47 -13.90 -7.32
N THR A 249 -15.03 -13.89 -6.11
CA THR A 249 -16.40 -14.36 -5.88
C THR A 249 -17.42 -13.51 -6.64
N ARG A 250 -17.34 -12.17 -6.55
CA ARG A 250 -18.25 -11.26 -7.27
C ARG A 250 -18.13 -11.44 -8.79
N PHE A 251 -16.90 -11.52 -9.28
CA PHE A 251 -16.62 -11.69 -10.70
C PHE A 251 -17.17 -13.02 -11.22
N MET A 252 -16.88 -14.13 -10.53
CA MET A 252 -17.39 -15.45 -10.89
C MET A 252 -18.93 -15.50 -10.81
N SER A 253 -19.53 -14.92 -9.77
CA SER A 253 -21.00 -14.86 -9.67
C SER A 253 -21.64 -14.12 -10.84
N ALA A 254 -21.07 -13.00 -11.28
CA ALA A 254 -21.57 -12.27 -12.45
C ALA A 254 -21.52 -13.13 -13.73
N ILE A 255 -20.41 -13.86 -13.95
CA ILE A 255 -20.27 -14.79 -15.08
C ILE A 255 -21.31 -15.92 -14.99
N VAL A 256 -21.47 -16.54 -13.82
CA VAL A 256 -22.47 -17.62 -13.63
C VAL A 256 -23.87 -17.11 -13.98
N ILE A 257 -24.25 -15.93 -13.52
CA ILE A 257 -25.57 -15.34 -13.82
C ILE A 257 -25.72 -15.11 -15.32
N ALA A 258 -24.71 -14.50 -15.98
CA ALA A 258 -24.75 -14.22 -17.41
C ALA A 258 -24.89 -15.49 -18.26
N VAL A 259 -24.04 -16.49 -18.02
CA VAL A 259 -24.07 -17.78 -18.74
C VAL A 259 -25.38 -18.54 -18.46
N SER A 260 -25.91 -18.47 -17.23
CA SER A 260 -27.19 -19.11 -16.90
C SER A 260 -28.36 -18.50 -17.67
N ILE A 261 -28.42 -17.17 -17.73
CA ILE A 261 -29.48 -16.46 -18.48
C ILE A 261 -29.34 -16.75 -19.99
N GLU A 262 -28.14 -16.70 -20.53
CA GLU A 262 -27.90 -16.91 -21.96
C GLU A 262 -28.21 -18.37 -22.39
N SER A 263 -27.87 -19.35 -21.55
CA SER A 263 -28.23 -20.76 -21.79
C SER A 263 -29.74 -20.98 -21.82
N LEU A 264 -30.47 -20.36 -20.89
CA LEU A 264 -31.92 -20.43 -20.81
C LEU A 264 -32.59 -19.78 -22.03
N LEU A 265 -32.06 -18.63 -22.49
CA LEU A 265 -32.52 -17.99 -23.73
C LEU A 265 -32.27 -18.87 -24.96
N LEU A 266 -31.12 -19.53 -25.05
CA LEU A 266 -30.79 -20.43 -26.15
C LEU A 266 -31.71 -21.65 -26.17
N MET A 267 -32.05 -22.19 -25.00
CA MET A 267 -33.03 -23.26 -24.84
C MET A 267 -34.42 -22.82 -25.35
N PHE A 268 -34.93 -21.67 -24.90
CA PHE A 268 -36.22 -21.16 -25.33
C PHE A 268 -36.26 -20.85 -26.83
N LYS A 269 -35.19 -20.24 -27.37
CA LYS A 269 -35.06 -19.98 -28.80
C LYS A 269 -35.12 -21.27 -29.62
N SER A 270 -34.44 -22.32 -29.17
CA SER A 270 -34.44 -23.61 -29.88
C SER A 270 -35.80 -24.31 -29.87
N LEU A 271 -36.63 -24.06 -28.86
CA LEU A 271 -37.99 -24.62 -28.74
C LEU A 271 -39.03 -23.84 -29.55
N LEU A 272 -38.86 -22.51 -29.68
CA LEU A 272 -39.86 -21.63 -30.30
C LEU A 272 -39.61 -21.36 -31.80
N VAL A 273 -38.37 -21.46 -32.28
CA VAL A 273 -37.96 -21.03 -33.63
C VAL A 273 -37.65 -22.21 -34.56
N ASP A 274 -38.26 -23.38 -34.31
CA ASP A 274 -38.15 -24.62 -35.11
C ASP A 274 -36.71 -24.94 -35.58
N SER A 275 -35.75 -24.71 -34.68
CA SER A 275 -34.32 -24.90 -34.91
C SER A 275 -33.86 -26.10 -34.09
N GLY A 276 -34.37 -27.30 -34.41
CA GLY A 276 -34.21 -28.53 -33.62
C GLY A 276 -32.75 -28.99 -33.35
N GLY A 277 -31.74 -28.33 -33.95
CA GLY A 277 -30.33 -28.65 -33.78
C GLY A 277 -29.60 -27.98 -32.60
N HIS A 278 -30.21 -27.02 -31.88
CA HIS A 278 -29.49 -26.22 -30.87
C HIS A 278 -29.83 -26.51 -29.41
N VAL A 279 -30.82 -27.36 -29.13
CA VAL A 279 -31.20 -27.74 -27.75
C VAL A 279 -30.03 -28.37 -27.01
N LEU A 280 -29.25 -29.24 -27.69
CA LEU A 280 -28.12 -29.92 -27.08
C LEU A 280 -27.03 -28.91 -26.64
N ASN A 281 -26.79 -27.86 -27.42
CA ASN A 281 -25.83 -26.81 -27.08
C ASN A 281 -26.30 -26.02 -25.84
N ALA A 282 -27.61 -25.71 -25.75
CA ALA A 282 -28.16 -25.05 -24.57
C ALA A 282 -27.94 -25.88 -23.30
N VAL A 283 -28.19 -27.19 -23.38
CA VAL A 283 -28.00 -28.13 -22.27
C VAL A 283 -26.54 -28.19 -21.84
N TRP A 284 -25.59 -28.30 -22.77
CA TRP A 284 -24.15 -28.29 -22.44
C TRP A 284 -23.71 -26.98 -21.79
N MET A 285 -24.23 -25.85 -22.27
CA MET A 285 -23.95 -24.54 -21.68
C MET A 285 -24.54 -24.41 -20.26
N LEU A 286 -25.73 -24.98 -20.02
CA LEU A 286 -26.33 -25.02 -18.68
C LEU A 286 -25.53 -25.90 -17.73
N MET A 287 -25.07 -27.06 -18.20
CA MET A 287 -24.18 -27.95 -17.45
C MET A 287 -22.86 -27.26 -17.09
N ALA A 288 -22.28 -26.48 -18.01
CA ALA A 288 -21.11 -25.66 -17.73
C ALA A 288 -21.38 -24.59 -16.65
N ALA A 289 -22.54 -23.92 -16.69
CA ALA A 289 -22.92 -22.95 -15.66
C ALA A 289 -23.05 -23.60 -14.27
N VAL A 290 -23.69 -24.78 -14.20
CA VAL A 290 -23.81 -25.56 -12.96
C VAL A 290 -22.44 -26.00 -12.45
N ALA A 291 -21.55 -26.47 -13.34
CA ALA A 291 -20.19 -26.83 -12.97
C ALA A 291 -19.40 -25.64 -12.42
N LEU A 292 -19.54 -24.45 -13.03
CA LEU A 292 -18.90 -23.21 -12.56
C LEU A 292 -19.43 -22.80 -11.18
N LEU A 293 -20.74 -22.92 -10.95
CA LEU A 293 -21.37 -22.66 -9.65
C LEU A 293 -20.87 -23.65 -8.59
N MET A 294 -20.80 -24.94 -8.89
CA MET A 294 -20.24 -25.95 -7.98
C MET A 294 -18.77 -25.67 -7.67
N ALA A 295 -17.95 -25.34 -8.68
CA ALA A 295 -16.56 -24.99 -8.49
C ALA A 295 -16.39 -23.75 -7.60
N LEU A 296 -17.22 -22.72 -7.79
CA LEU A 296 -17.25 -21.54 -6.93
C LEU A 296 -17.66 -21.90 -5.50
N GLY A 297 -18.66 -22.76 -5.31
CA GLY A 297 -19.07 -23.25 -3.99
C GLY A 297 -17.97 -24.01 -3.26
N VAL A 298 -17.22 -24.86 -3.99
CA VAL A 298 -16.05 -25.59 -3.46
C VAL A 298 -14.93 -24.62 -3.10
N TYR A 299 -14.59 -23.67 -3.98
CA TYR A 299 -13.59 -22.62 -3.72
C TYR A 299 -13.94 -21.82 -2.46
N LEU A 300 -15.20 -21.40 -2.31
CA LEU A 300 -15.66 -20.65 -1.14
C LEU A 300 -15.59 -21.46 0.17
N LYS A 301 -15.81 -22.77 0.11
CA LYS A 301 -15.72 -23.65 1.28
C LYS A 301 -14.26 -23.85 1.71
N LEU A 302 -13.37 -24.15 0.75
CA LEU A 302 -11.93 -24.34 0.99
C LEU A 302 -11.24 -23.04 1.44
N SER A 303 -11.71 -21.89 0.95
CA SER A 303 -11.12 -20.59 1.28
C SER A 303 -11.68 -19.98 2.58
N LYS A 304 -12.52 -20.73 3.31
CA LYS A 304 -13.09 -20.34 4.62
C LYS A 304 -12.34 -20.95 5.81
N GLU A 305 -11.43 -21.88 5.56
CA GLU A 305 -10.40 -22.38 6.48
C GLU A 305 -9.10 -21.59 6.29
#